data_AF-A0A956RCL9-F1
#
_entry.id   AF-A0A956RCL9-F1
#
_cell.length_a   1.000
_cell.length_b   1.000
_cell.length_c   1.000
_cell.angle_alpha   90.00
_cell.angle_beta   90.00
_cell.angle_gamma   90.00
#
_symmetry.space_group_name_H-M   'P 1'
#
loop_
_entity.id
_entity.type
_entity.pdbx_description
1 polymer ?
#
loop_
_entity_poly.entity_id
_entity_poly.type
_entity_poly.pdbx_seq_one_letter_code
_entity_poly.pdbx_strand_id
1 'polypeptide(L)'
;MPVRIQRTPPSAEADLLPVRMCNELVYCPRLFYLEHVQGYFVDSADTVEGRAQHERASRVGRRKTITPPEPDLAPDPDDPTLLELLEAPRRNVSLESSSLGIRGQLDLVELHGSEAVIVEAKHGAAPSHDEHQWGDHPLPYQAWPADVAQVGLYMALLRESSVPCHRAQLLYRKNRTRTEIPWSDALERFVHAVVLQARQVAELPLPPAPLEQSPKCPRCSLHTICLPDEHHALQLARELEAAPIRRIVPGSDERSVLHVLTPGSTLRKDGQGIKVIVRGITEPERVLVKDLAQV
;
A
#
# COMPACT_ATOMS: atom_id res chain seq x y z
N MET A 1 -14.60 -2.94 -16.49
CA MET A 1 -13.34 -2.19 -16.68
C MET A 1 -12.21 -3.21 -16.71
N PRO A 2 -11.49 -3.41 -17.83
CA PRO A 2 -10.40 -4.38 -17.87
C PRO A 2 -9.28 -3.94 -16.92
N VAL A 3 -8.87 -4.83 -16.01
CA VAL A 3 -7.69 -4.64 -15.17
C VAL A 3 -6.48 -4.56 -16.09
N ARG A 4 -5.84 -3.39 -16.16
CA ARG A 4 -4.72 -3.15 -17.08
C ARG A 4 -3.44 -3.68 -16.45
N ILE A 5 -3.13 -4.95 -16.71
CA ILE A 5 -1.88 -5.59 -16.27
C ILE A 5 -0.74 -5.09 -17.18
N GLN A 6 0.13 -4.23 -16.65
CA GLN A 6 1.35 -3.81 -17.35
C GLN A 6 2.52 -4.65 -16.88
N ARG A 7 3.12 -5.45 -17.77
CA ARG A 7 4.39 -6.15 -17.49
C ARG A 7 5.54 -5.29 -18.00
N THR A 8 6.35 -4.74 -17.10
CA THR A 8 7.59 -4.04 -17.46
C THR A 8 8.78 -4.97 -17.19
N PRO A 9 9.61 -5.32 -18.18
CA PRO A 9 10.80 -6.14 -17.95
C PRO A 9 11.90 -5.34 -17.21
N PRO A 10 12.72 -5.97 -16.35
CA PRO A 10 13.82 -5.29 -15.68
C PRO A 10 14.92 -4.91 -16.70
N SER A 11 15.31 -3.63 -16.75
CA SER A 11 16.47 -3.10 -17.51
C SER A 11 17.66 -2.89 -16.57
N ALA A 12 18.90 -2.76 -17.03
CA ALA A 12 20.11 -2.71 -16.19
C ALA A 12 20.20 -1.60 -15.10
N GLU A 13 19.25 -0.64 -15.05
CA GLU A 13 18.94 0.16 -13.84
C GLU A 13 18.21 -0.65 -12.74
N ALA A 14 18.09 -1.98 -12.92
CA ALA A 14 17.28 -2.92 -12.12
C ALA A 14 17.89 -3.28 -10.77
N ASP A 15 19.14 -2.90 -10.49
CA ASP A 15 19.81 -3.32 -9.25
C ASP A 15 19.40 -2.48 -8.02
N LEU A 16 18.84 -1.28 -8.25
CA LEU A 16 18.39 -0.39 -7.20
C LEU A 16 16.91 -0.59 -6.88
N LEU A 17 16.67 -1.01 -5.64
CA LEU A 17 15.33 -1.23 -5.12
C LEU A 17 14.61 0.11 -4.90
N PRO A 18 13.42 0.34 -5.46
CA PRO A 18 12.68 1.56 -5.19
C PRO A 18 12.23 1.62 -3.72
N VAL A 19 12.37 2.78 -3.05
CA VAL A 19 11.91 3.00 -1.67
C VAL A 19 10.43 2.61 -1.49
N ARG A 20 9.60 2.88 -2.51
CA ARG A 20 8.21 2.43 -2.53
C ARG A 20 8.09 0.92 -2.35
N MET A 21 8.93 0.12 -3.00
CA MET A 21 8.86 -1.34 -2.90
C MET A 21 9.31 -1.83 -1.51
N CYS A 22 10.22 -1.13 -0.85
CA CYS A 22 10.52 -1.40 0.56
C CYS A 22 9.32 -1.14 1.49
N ASN A 23 8.54 -0.08 1.22
CA ASN A 23 7.28 0.17 1.92
C ASN A 23 6.30 -1.01 1.72
N GLU A 24 6.13 -1.47 0.47
CA GLU A 24 5.27 -2.62 0.18
C GLU A 24 5.73 -3.91 0.87
N LEU A 25 7.05 -4.14 1.00
CA LEU A 25 7.60 -5.28 1.75
C LEU A 25 7.16 -5.25 3.21
N VAL A 26 7.31 -4.10 3.85
CA VAL A 26 6.93 -3.91 5.26
C VAL A 26 5.42 -4.06 5.45
N TYR A 27 4.64 -3.67 4.44
CA TYR A 27 3.21 -3.95 4.43
C TYR A 27 2.92 -5.45 4.33
N CYS A 28 3.44 -6.12 3.30
CA CYS A 28 3.28 -7.56 3.05
C CYS A 28 4.36 -8.07 2.08
N PRO A 29 5.19 -9.07 2.45
CA PRO A 29 6.21 -9.63 1.56
C PRO A 29 5.65 -10.19 0.25
N ARG A 30 4.45 -10.77 0.28
CA ARG A 30 3.77 -11.26 -0.92
C ARG A 30 3.34 -10.11 -1.84
N LEU A 31 2.85 -9.00 -1.29
CA LEU A 31 2.50 -7.82 -2.08
C LEU A 31 3.73 -7.30 -2.82
N PHE A 32 4.83 -7.10 -2.08
CA PHE A 32 6.12 -6.74 -2.66
C PHE A 32 6.53 -7.68 -3.81
N TYR A 33 6.48 -8.99 -3.60
CA TYR A 33 6.87 -9.95 -4.64
C TYR A 33 5.98 -9.83 -5.89
N LEU A 34 4.66 -9.77 -5.72
CA LEU A 34 3.72 -9.67 -6.82
C LEU A 34 3.91 -8.37 -7.62
N GLU A 35 4.14 -7.23 -6.95
CA GLU A 35 4.37 -5.95 -7.62
C GLU A 35 5.77 -5.86 -8.25
N HIS A 36 6.82 -6.09 -7.45
CA HIS A 36 8.19 -5.83 -7.84
C HIS A 36 8.77 -6.92 -8.75
N VAL A 37 8.58 -8.19 -8.39
CA VAL A 37 9.19 -9.33 -9.09
C VAL A 37 8.32 -9.76 -10.26
N GLN A 38 7.00 -9.82 -10.06
CA GLN A 38 6.07 -10.30 -11.10
C GLN A 38 5.39 -9.19 -11.91
N GLY A 39 5.53 -7.91 -11.51
CA GLY A 39 5.02 -6.77 -12.26
C GLY A 39 3.50 -6.60 -12.20
N TYR A 40 2.81 -7.17 -11.21
CA TYR A 40 1.37 -6.97 -11.06
C TYR A 40 1.07 -5.64 -10.39
N PHE A 41 0.37 -4.75 -11.09
CA PHE A 41 -0.12 -3.48 -10.54
C PHE A 41 -1.63 -3.36 -10.77
N VAL A 42 -2.37 -3.09 -9.70
CA VAL A 42 -3.80 -2.80 -9.74
C VAL A 42 -4.05 -1.51 -9.01
N ASP A 43 -4.76 -0.60 -9.69
CA ASP A 43 -5.19 0.65 -9.08
C ASP A 43 -6.35 0.38 -8.12
N SER A 44 -6.19 0.77 -6.86
CA SER A 44 -7.25 0.88 -5.85
C SER A 44 -7.84 2.30 -5.84
N ALA A 45 -9.04 2.47 -5.27
CA ALA A 45 -9.62 3.80 -5.09
C ALA A 45 -8.66 4.75 -4.32
N ASP A 46 -8.00 4.22 -3.29
CA ASP A 46 -7.04 4.96 -2.46
C ASP A 46 -5.78 5.38 -3.24
N THR A 47 -5.27 4.53 -4.15
CA THR A 47 -4.07 4.84 -4.96
C THR A 47 -4.38 5.80 -6.12
N VAL A 48 -5.58 5.74 -6.70
CA VAL A 48 -6.05 6.71 -7.70
C VAL A 48 -6.22 8.10 -7.06
N GLU A 49 -6.89 8.17 -5.91
CA GLU A 49 -7.10 9.43 -5.20
C GLU A 49 -5.77 10.01 -4.70
N GLY A 50 -4.88 9.17 -4.16
CA GLY A 50 -3.54 9.57 -3.74
C GLY A 50 -2.76 10.26 -4.87
N ARG A 51 -2.66 9.63 -6.05
CA ARG A 51 -1.98 10.22 -7.22
C ARG A 51 -2.57 11.58 -7.61
N ALA A 52 -3.89 11.70 -7.68
CA ALA A 52 -4.55 12.96 -8.03
C ALA A 52 -4.24 14.08 -7.02
N GLN A 53 -4.06 13.75 -5.74
CA GLN A 53 -3.71 14.72 -4.70
C GLN A 53 -2.22 15.11 -4.74
N HIS A 54 -1.32 14.16 -5.00
CA HIS A 54 0.10 14.47 -5.25
C HIS A 54 0.24 15.42 -6.43
N GLU A 55 -0.42 15.13 -7.56
CA GLU A 55 -0.42 16.02 -8.73
C GLU A 55 -0.90 17.45 -8.40
N ARG A 56 -1.94 17.58 -7.57
CA ARG A 56 -2.42 18.91 -7.11
C ARG A 56 -1.37 19.61 -6.25
N ALA A 57 -0.75 18.92 -5.30
CA ALA A 57 0.29 19.48 -4.43
C ALA A 57 1.52 19.93 -5.23
N SER A 58 1.92 19.17 -6.25
CA SER A 58 3.00 19.54 -7.18
C SER A 58 2.65 20.80 -7.99
N ARG A 59 1.39 20.93 -8.46
CA ARG A 59 0.93 22.09 -9.24
C ARG A 59 0.86 23.39 -8.44
N VAL A 60 0.45 23.32 -7.16
CA VAL A 60 0.37 24.50 -6.29
C VAL A 60 1.76 25.16 -6.08
N GLY A 61 2.85 24.40 -6.18
CA GLY A 61 4.23 24.92 -6.09
C GLY A 61 4.76 25.63 -7.33
N ARG A 62 4.24 25.32 -8.53
CA ARG A 62 4.70 25.98 -9.78
C ARG A 62 4.21 27.41 -9.93
N ARG A 63 3.27 27.87 -9.09
CA ARG A 63 2.64 29.21 -9.18
C ARG A 63 3.42 30.33 -8.49
N LYS A 64 4.66 30.08 -8.04
CA LYS A 64 5.66 31.12 -7.72
C LYS A 64 6.73 31.16 -8.83
N THR A 65 6.35 31.50 -10.05
CA THR A 65 7.32 32.04 -11.01
C THR A 65 7.63 33.46 -10.58
N ILE A 66 8.73 33.64 -9.84
CA ILE A 66 9.44 34.91 -9.79
C ILE A 66 10.03 35.08 -11.18
N THR A 67 9.50 36.02 -11.96
CA THR A 67 10.18 36.49 -13.17
C THR A 67 11.52 37.10 -12.71
N PRO A 68 12.68 36.67 -13.25
CA PRO A 68 13.95 37.27 -12.84
C PRO A 68 13.98 38.76 -13.25
N PRO A 69 14.41 39.69 -12.37
CA PRO A 69 14.66 41.07 -12.76
C PRO A 69 15.91 41.13 -13.66
N GLU A 70 15.94 42.10 -14.58
CA GLU A 70 17.02 42.30 -15.56
C GLU A 70 18.38 42.67 -14.91
N PRO A 71 19.51 42.40 -15.59
CA PRO A 71 20.82 42.22 -14.95
C PRO A 71 21.72 43.47 -14.97
N ASP A 72 21.24 44.64 -14.52
CA ASP A 72 22.09 45.86 -14.59
C ASP A 72 22.10 46.78 -13.37
N LEU A 73 21.78 46.24 -12.18
CA LEU A 73 22.09 46.91 -10.91
C LEU A 73 22.81 45.91 -10.00
N ALA A 74 24.05 46.22 -9.65
CA ALA A 74 24.78 45.48 -8.63
C ALA A 74 23.98 45.55 -7.32
N PRO A 75 23.63 44.41 -6.69
CA PRO A 75 22.82 44.42 -5.48
C PRO A 75 23.59 45.05 -4.32
N ASP A 76 22.87 45.83 -3.52
CA ASP A 76 23.34 46.48 -2.30
C ASP A 76 23.78 45.39 -1.29
N PRO A 77 24.98 45.48 -0.68
CA PRO A 77 25.45 44.49 0.28
C PRO A 77 24.58 44.36 1.54
N ASP A 78 23.66 45.29 1.80
CA ASP A 78 22.67 45.23 2.89
C ASP A 78 21.24 44.95 2.40
N ASP A 79 21.04 44.48 1.16
CA ASP A 79 19.72 44.08 0.64
C ASP A 79 19.24 42.75 1.26
N PRO A 80 18.15 42.74 2.05
CA PRO A 80 17.62 41.53 2.68
C PRO A 80 17.11 40.48 1.68
N THR A 81 17.03 40.79 0.38
CA THR A 81 16.58 39.85 -0.66
C THR A 81 17.59 38.77 -1.04
N LEU A 82 18.85 38.84 -0.58
CA LEU A 82 19.82 37.76 -0.81
C LEU A 82 19.70 36.59 0.18
N LEU A 83 19.09 36.81 1.35
CA LEU A 83 18.88 35.78 2.37
C LEU A 83 17.60 34.97 2.18
N GLU A 84 16.61 35.49 1.44
CA GLU A 84 15.35 34.78 1.13
C GLU A 84 15.48 33.72 0.02
N LEU A 85 16.65 33.61 -0.63
CA LEU A 85 16.92 32.60 -1.67
C LEU A 85 17.42 31.25 -1.11
N LEU A 86 17.50 31.08 0.22
CA LEU A 86 17.85 29.80 0.86
C LEU A 86 16.65 28.97 1.36
N GLU A 87 15.41 29.45 1.22
CA GLU A 87 14.23 28.80 1.85
C GLU A 87 13.08 28.47 0.88
N ALA A 88 13.41 27.93 -0.30
CA ALA A 88 12.42 27.25 -1.12
C ALA A 88 12.49 25.74 -0.87
N PRO A 89 11.42 25.08 -0.39
CA PRO A 89 11.42 23.63 -0.22
C PRO A 89 11.76 22.95 -1.56
N ARG A 90 12.74 22.05 -1.56
CA ARG A 90 13.10 21.32 -2.77
C ARG A 90 12.02 20.27 -3.03
N ARG A 91 11.45 20.33 -4.23
CA ARG A 91 10.38 19.43 -4.68
C ARG A 91 10.91 18.42 -5.67
N ASN A 92 10.46 17.18 -5.56
CA ASN A 92 10.81 16.06 -6.45
C ASN A 92 12.33 15.79 -6.50
N VAL A 93 12.96 15.59 -5.33
CA VAL A 93 14.37 15.24 -5.23
C VAL A 93 14.52 13.74 -5.49
N SER A 94 15.18 13.38 -6.59
CA SER A 94 15.60 12.00 -6.84
C SER A 94 16.88 11.70 -6.08
N LEU A 95 16.89 10.61 -5.31
CA LEU A 95 18.02 10.15 -4.53
C LEU A 95 18.28 8.69 -4.86
N GLU A 96 19.55 8.33 -4.93
CA GLU A 96 19.98 6.96 -5.16
C GLU A 96 21.24 6.66 -4.36
N SER A 97 21.38 5.40 -3.99
CA SER A 97 22.56 4.91 -3.31
C SER A 97 22.90 3.52 -3.80
N SER A 98 24.13 3.38 -4.29
CA SER A 98 24.68 2.07 -4.66
C SER A 98 25.06 1.24 -3.43
N SER A 99 25.48 1.87 -2.31
CA SER A 99 25.84 1.18 -1.07
C SER A 99 24.64 0.58 -0.36
N LEU A 100 23.54 1.33 -0.25
CA LEU A 100 22.26 0.80 0.22
C LEU A 100 21.56 -0.03 -0.85
N GLY A 101 21.88 0.23 -2.12
CA GLY A 101 21.22 -0.40 -3.26
C GLY A 101 19.75 0.00 -3.36
N ILE A 102 19.41 1.24 -3.03
CA ILE A 102 18.04 1.76 -3.11
C ILE A 102 17.98 3.07 -3.88
N ARG A 103 16.81 3.37 -4.44
CA ARG A 103 16.50 4.65 -5.09
C ARG A 103 15.12 5.14 -4.71
N GLY A 104 14.91 6.45 -4.72
CA GLY A 104 13.60 7.00 -4.40
C GLY A 104 13.44 8.44 -4.85
N GLN A 105 12.19 8.89 -4.93
CA GLN A 105 11.83 10.25 -5.26
C GLN A 105 11.08 10.86 -4.09
N LEU A 106 11.62 11.96 -3.58
CA LEU A 106 11.09 12.65 -2.41
C LEU A 106 10.39 13.93 -2.86
N ASP A 107 9.08 14.00 -2.62
CA ASP A 107 8.24 15.08 -3.14
C ASP A 107 8.50 16.43 -2.46
N LEU A 108 8.87 16.44 -1.18
CA LEU A 108 9.08 17.64 -0.38
C LEU A 108 10.16 17.46 0.69
N VAL A 109 11.26 18.19 0.56
CA VAL A 109 12.26 18.36 1.62
C VAL A 109 12.27 19.82 2.07
N GLU A 110 12.13 20.03 3.38
CA GLU A 110 12.37 21.33 4.02
C GLU A 110 13.84 21.41 4.43
N LEU A 111 14.53 22.48 4.05
CA LEU A 111 15.91 22.73 4.45
C LEU A 111 15.90 23.79 5.55
N HIS A 112 16.40 23.42 6.73
CA HIS A 112 16.61 24.34 7.85
C HIS A 112 18.12 24.60 7.96
N GLY A 113 18.60 25.62 7.24
CA GLY A 113 20.03 25.86 7.07
C GLY A 113 20.69 24.74 6.27
N SER A 114 21.59 23.97 6.90
CA SER A 114 22.27 22.82 6.27
C SER A 114 21.60 21.47 6.56
N GLU A 115 20.56 21.45 7.40
CA GLU A 115 19.85 20.23 7.76
C GLU A 115 18.60 20.04 6.89
N ALA A 116 18.41 18.83 6.36
CA ALA A 116 17.18 18.42 5.72
C ALA A 116 16.20 17.79 6.71
N VAL A 117 14.94 18.23 6.64
CA VAL A 117 13.81 17.61 7.32
C VAL A 117 12.85 17.08 6.26
N ILE A 118 12.58 15.78 6.32
CA ILE A 118 11.62 15.14 5.41
C ILE A 118 10.21 15.36 5.95
N VAL A 119 9.30 15.79 5.08
CA VAL A 119 7.88 15.95 5.43
C VAL A 119 7.03 15.12 4.46
N GLU A 120 6.48 14.02 4.97
CA GLU A 120 5.70 13.06 4.19
C GLU A 120 4.22 13.10 4.62
N ALA A 121 3.33 13.43 3.68
CA ALA A 121 1.90 13.51 3.94
C ALA A 121 1.18 12.19 3.58
N LYS A 122 0.43 11.64 4.53
CA LYS A 122 -0.36 10.42 4.36
C LYS A 122 -1.86 10.72 4.37
N HIS A 123 -2.59 10.10 3.45
CA HIS A 123 -4.05 10.24 3.39
C HIS A 123 -4.74 9.47 4.52
N GLY A 124 -4.23 8.28 4.85
CA GLY A 124 -4.77 7.42 5.91
C GLY A 124 -4.75 8.08 7.30
N ALA A 125 -5.40 7.42 8.25
CA ALA A 125 -5.27 7.79 9.66
C ALA A 125 -3.99 7.17 10.23
N ALA A 126 -3.32 7.90 11.12
CA ALA A 126 -2.31 7.30 11.97
C ALA A 126 -2.94 6.18 12.82
N PRO A 127 -2.16 5.17 13.23
CA PRO A 127 -2.62 4.20 14.22
C PRO A 127 -2.97 4.91 15.54
N SER A 128 -3.86 4.31 16.34
CA SER A 128 -4.28 4.84 17.65
C SER A 128 -3.26 4.61 18.76
N HIS A 129 -2.31 3.71 18.55
CA HIS A 129 -1.28 3.34 19.52
C HIS A 129 0.09 3.81 19.03
N ASP A 130 0.97 4.08 19.99
CA ASP A 130 2.27 4.69 19.74
C ASP A 130 3.39 3.65 19.65
N GLU A 131 3.06 2.36 19.64
CA GLU A 131 4.02 1.26 19.60
C GLU A 131 3.62 0.23 18.56
N HIS A 132 4.54 -0.04 17.64
CA HIS A 132 4.44 -1.09 16.64
C HIS A 132 5.74 -1.90 16.62
N GLN A 133 5.74 -2.99 15.87
CA GLN A 133 6.92 -3.80 15.64
C GLN A 133 6.93 -4.33 14.21
N TRP A 134 8.12 -4.60 13.71
CA TRP A 134 8.32 -5.32 12.46
C TRP A 134 9.47 -6.31 12.62
N GLY A 135 9.16 -7.60 12.62
CA GLY A 135 10.11 -8.61 13.11
C GLY A 135 10.56 -8.29 14.54
N ASP A 136 11.86 -8.30 14.77
CA ASP A 136 12.48 -7.97 16.06
C ASP A 136 12.77 -6.46 16.22
N HIS A 137 12.27 -5.61 15.32
CA HIS A 137 12.48 -4.17 15.36
C HIS A 137 11.29 -3.44 16.02
N PRO A 138 11.45 -2.92 17.26
CA PRO A 138 10.44 -2.09 17.88
C PRO A 138 10.38 -0.72 17.20
N LEU A 139 9.16 -0.22 16.98
CA LEU A 139 8.86 1.05 16.34
C LEU A 139 7.93 1.85 17.27
N PRO A 140 8.50 2.59 18.24
CA PRO A 140 7.74 3.34 19.26
C PRO A 140 7.24 4.67 18.69
N TYR A 141 6.48 4.59 17.60
CA TYR A 141 5.88 5.73 16.94
C TYR A 141 4.39 5.52 16.72
N GLN A 142 3.63 6.62 16.82
CA GLN A 142 2.25 6.71 16.33
C GLN A 142 2.24 6.78 14.79
N ALA A 143 2.76 5.74 14.15
CA ALA A 143 2.91 5.65 12.71
C ALA A 143 2.89 4.18 12.25
N TRP A 144 2.37 3.91 11.06
CA TRP A 144 2.41 2.56 10.51
C TRP A 144 3.85 2.16 10.18
N PRO A 145 4.26 0.90 10.43
CA PRO A 145 5.62 0.44 10.15
C PRO A 145 6.11 0.74 8.72
N ALA A 146 5.23 0.62 7.74
CA ALA A 146 5.57 0.89 6.34
C ALA A 146 5.86 2.38 6.08
N ASP A 147 5.13 3.28 6.74
CA ASP A 147 5.35 4.72 6.66
C ASP A 147 6.65 5.12 7.36
N VAL A 148 6.97 4.50 8.51
CA VAL A 148 8.26 4.65 9.20
C VAL A 148 9.42 4.18 8.32
N ALA A 149 9.27 3.02 7.67
CA ALA A 149 10.27 2.49 6.75
C ALA A 149 10.52 3.44 5.58
N GLN A 150 9.46 3.98 4.97
CA GLN A 150 9.57 4.91 3.86
C GLN A 150 10.38 6.16 4.24
N VAL A 151 10.02 6.84 5.33
CA VAL A 151 10.75 8.05 5.73
C VAL A 151 12.17 7.72 6.20
N GLY A 152 12.37 6.61 6.92
CA GLY A 152 13.70 6.17 7.33
C GLY A 152 14.64 5.89 6.14
N LEU A 153 14.14 5.26 5.08
CA LEU A 153 14.93 5.01 3.87
C LEU A 153 15.31 6.31 3.15
N TYR A 154 14.41 7.30 3.13
CA TYR A 154 14.74 8.62 2.60
C TYR A 154 15.76 9.37 3.46
N MET A 155 15.66 9.27 4.78
CA MET A 155 16.67 9.83 5.69
C MET A 155 18.04 9.19 5.43
N ALA A 156 18.10 7.87 5.26
CA ALA A 156 19.33 7.15 4.92
C ALA A 156 19.95 7.65 3.61
N LEU A 157 19.13 7.80 2.56
CA LEU A 157 19.55 8.33 1.25
C LEU A 157 20.11 9.76 1.32
N LEU A 158 19.47 10.65 2.08
CA LEU A 158 19.96 12.01 2.29
C LEU A 158 21.32 12.01 2.99
N ARG A 159 21.45 11.20 4.05
CA ARG A 159 22.68 11.11 4.85
C ARG A 159 23.86 10.58 4.04
N GLU A 160 23.65 9.56 3.20
CA GLU A 160 24.69 9.07 2.29
C GLU A 160 25.06 10.08 1.20
N SER A 161 24.12 10.94 0.80
CA SER A 161 24.38 12.07 -0.09
C SER A 161 25.08 13.26 0.60
N SER A 162 25.62 13.04 1.81
CA SER A 162 26.25 14.07 2.66
C SER A 162 25.33 15.22 3.06
N VAL A 163 24.01 15.00 3.06
CA VAL A 163 23.02 15.95 3.57
C VAL A 163 22.58 15.52 4.97
N PRO A 164 22.91 16.30 6.03
CA PRO A 164 22.45 15.99 7.38
C PRO A 164 20.93 15.90 7.45
N CYS A 165 20.43 14.80 7.98
CA CYS A 165 19.00 14.61 8.25
C CYS A 165 18.88 13.89 9.60
N HIS A 166 18.34 14.59 10.60
CA HIS A 166 18.19 14.05 11.96
C HIS A 166 16.76 13.66 12.29
N ARG A 167 15.77 14.08 11.49
CA ARG A 167 14.36 13.71 11.68
C ARG A 167 13.54 13.76 10.39
N ALA A 168 12.45 13.02 10.39
CA ALA A 168 11.37 13.11 9.43
C ALA A 168 10.04 13.35 10.15
N GLN A 169 9.05 13.85 9.41
CA GLN A 169 7.71 14.09 9.92
C GLN A 169 6.68 13.41 9.03
N LEU A 170 5.82 12.63 9.66
CA LEU A 170 4.65 12.02 9.03
C LEU A 170 3.41 12.82 9.38
N LEU A 171 2.64 13.22 8.36
CA LEU A 171 1.41 14.01 8.50
C LEU A 171 0.21 13.22 8.00
N TYR A 172 -0.58 12.65 8.92
CA TYR A 172 -1.78 11.87 8.60
C TYR A 172 -3.01 12.78 8.51
N ARG A 173 -3.57 12.92 7.31
CA ARG A 173 -4.66 13.88 7.05
C ARG A 173 -5.99 13.48 7.67
N LYS A 174 -6.30 12.18 7.71
CA LYS A 174 -7.62 11.69 8.18
C LYS A 174 -7.88 11.98 9.65
N ASN A 175 -6.86 11.92 10.51
CA ASN A 175 -6.95 12.23 11.93
C ASN A 175 -6.11 13.45 12.36
N ARG A 176 -5.47 14.15 11.40
CA ARG A 176 -4.60 15.32 11.64
C ARG A 176 -3.46 15.04 12.62
N THR A 177 -2.99 13.80 12.66
CA THR A 177 -1.85 13.41 13.50
C THR A 177 -0.54 13.78 12.81
N ARG A 178 0.39 14.34 13.59
CA ARG A 178 1.77 14.58 13.20
C ARG A 178 2.68 13.73 14.08
N THR A 179 3.52 12.92 13.46
CA THR A 179 4.45 12.03 14.15
C THR A 179 5.87 12.35 13.68
N GLU A 180 6.74 12.70 14.62
CA GLU A 180 8.16 12.92 14.35
C GLU A 180 8.93 11.58 14.47
N ILE A 181 9.78 11.29 13.50
CA ILE A 181 10.62 10.10 13.43
C ILE A 181 12.08 10.54 13.49
N PRO A 182 12.77 10.43 14.64
CA PRO A 182 14.18 10.80 14.76
C PRO A 182 15.09 9.74 14.13
N TRP A 183 16.22 10.18 13.55
CA TRP A 183 17.29 9.29 13.15
C TRP A 183 17.95 8.72 14.40
N SER A 184 17.95 7.40 14.52
CA SER A 184 18.55 6.66 15.63
C SER A 184 19.18 5.38 15.12
N ASP A 185 20.11 4.80 15.86
CA ASP A 185 20.71 3.52 15.51
C ASP A 185 19.65 2.40 15.36
N ALA A 186 18.54 2.50 16.11
CA ALA A 186 17.42 1.56 15.99
C ALA A 186 16.70 1.70 14.64
N LEU A 187 16.43 2.94 14.21
CA LEU A 187 15.84 3.22 12.90
C LEU A 187 16.78 2.79 11.77
N GLU A 188 18.08 3.06 11.91
CA GLU A 188 19.11 2.65 10.94
C GLU A 188 19.13 1.14 10.78
N ARG A 189 19.23 0.37 11.87
CA ARG A 189 19.16 -1.09 11.82
C ARG A 189 17.87 -1.60 11.18
N PHE A 190 16.73 -0.97 11.49
CA PHE A 190 15.45 -1.32 10.89
C PHE A 190 15.44 -1.12 9.37
N VAL A 191 15.87 0.04 8.86
CA VAL A 191 15.85 0.29 7.41
C VAL A 191 16.82 -0.62 6.65
N HIS A 192 17.99 -0.91 7.22
CA HIS A 192 18.91 -1.90 6.64
C HIS A 192 18.30 -3.31 6.60
N ALA A 193 17.60 -3.72 7.65
CA ALA A 193 16.90 -5.01 7.69
C ALA A 193 15.78 -5.09 6.64
N VAL A 194 15.03 -4.00 6.44
CA VAL A 194 14.00 -3.91 5.39
C VAL A 194 14.61 -4.11 4.00
N VAL A 195 15.71 -3.41 3.69
CA VAL A 195 16.37 -3.55 2.38
C VAL A 195 16.90 -4.97 2.17
N LEU A 196 17.53 -5.55 3.20
CA LEU A 196 18.04 -6.91 3.14
C LEU A 196 16.92 -7.93 2.89
N GLN A 197 15.82 -7.84 3.65
CA GLN A 197 14.69 -8.74 3.48
C GLN A 197 14.00 -8.55 2.12
N ALA A 198 13.92 -7.32 1.60
CA ALA A 198 13.39 -7.08 0.25
C ALA A 198 14.19 -7.82 -0.81
N ARG A 199 15.52 -7.76 -0.73
CA ARG A 199 16.42 -8.46 -1.66
C ARG A 199 16.25 -9.98 -1.57
N GLN A 200 16.22 -10.51 -0.35
CA GLN A 200 15.98 -11.94 -0.12
C GLN A 200 14.65 -12.41 -0.69
N VAL A 201 13.57 -11.64 -0.48
CA VAL A 201 12.24 -11.98 -1.03
C VAL A 201 12.25 -11.88 -2.55
N ALA A 202 12.95 -10.92 -3.14
CA ALA A 202 13.04 -10.75 -4.59
C ALA A 202 13.69 -11.96 -5.30
N GLU A 203 14.60 -12.66 -4.61
CA GLU A 203 15.30 -13.84 -5.12
C GLU A 203 14.51 -15.15 -4.97
N LEU A 204 13.37 -15.13 -4.27
CA LEU A 204 12.57 -16.36 -4.09
C LEU A 204 12.03 -16.87 -5.43
N PRO A 205 12.02 -18.19 -5.66
CA PRO A 205 11.50 -18.77 -6.90
C PRO A 205 9.98 -18.63 -7.03
N LEU A 206 9.28 -18.45 -5.90
CA LEU A 206 7.84 -18.31 -5.80
C LEU A 206 7.48 -17.21 -4.80
N PRO A 207 6.34 -16.52 -4.98
CA PRO A 207 5.89 -15.51 -4.02
C PRO A 207 5.69 -16.13 -2.63
N PRO A 208 6.09 -15.44 -1.54
CA PRO A 208 5.78 -15.84 -0.17
C PRO A 208 4.29 -16.12 0.01
N ALA A 209 3.94 -16.97 0.97
CA ALA A 209 2.54 -17.22 1.31
C ALA A 209 1.81 -15.91 1.68
N PRO A 210 0.51 -15.78 1.38
CA PRO A 210 -0.28 -14.64 1.83
C PRO A 210 -0.29 -14.55 3.36
N LEU A 211 -0.42 -13.34 3.90
CA LEU A 211 -0.58 -13.15 5.34
C LEU A 211 -1.83 -13.89 5.82
N GLU A 212 -1.72 -14.60 6.94
CA GLU A 212 -2.82 -15.32 7.56
C GLU A 212 -3.72 -14.37 8.35
N GLN A 213 -5.03 -14.39 8.06
CA GLN A 213 -6.09 -13.64 8.76
C GLN A 213 -5.75 -12.16 9.04
N SER A 214 -4.93 -11.54 8.18
CA SER A 214 -4.43 -10.19 8.43
C SER A 214 -5.47 -9.14 8.08
N PRO A 215 -5.72 -8.13 8.94
CA PRO A 215 -6.61 -7.01 8.63
C PRO A 215 -6.08 -6.09 7.51
N LYS A 216 -4.84 -6.32 7.06
CA LYS A 216 -4.25 -5.67 5.87
C LYS A 216 -4.88 -6.21 4.57
N CYS A 217 -5.10 -7.53 4.49
CA CYS A 217 -5.49 -8.21 3.26
C CYS A 217 -6.75 -7.65 2.58
N PRO A 218 -7.85 -7.31 3.27
CA PRO A 218 -9.06 -6.78 2.62
C PRO A 218 -8.88 -5.40 1.97
N ARG A 219 -7.85 -4.65 2.37
CA ARG A 219 -7.54 -3.30 1.83
C ARG A 219 -6.38 -3.32 0.84
N CYS A 220 -5.80 -4.48 0.58
CA CYS A 220 -4.70 -4.65 -0.38
C CYS A 220 -5.19 -4.46 -1.82
N SER A 221 -4.45 -3.68 -2.61
CA SER A 221 -4.72 -3.46 -4.04
C SER A 221 -4.77 -4.77 -4.83
N LEU A 222 -3.94 -5.74 -4.45
CA LEU A 222 -3.83 -7.05 -5.09
C LEU A 222 -4.68 -8.13 -4.43
N HIS A 223 -5.63 -7.80 -3.55
CA HIS A 223 -6.46 -8.80 -2.87
C HIS A 223 -7.11 -9.80 -3.85
N THR A 224 -7.66 -9.29 -4.96
CA THR A 224 -8.35 -10.11 -5.98
C THR A 224 -7.40 -10.95 -6.86
N ILE A 225 -6.09 -10.66 -6.82
CA ILE A 225 -5.06 -11.46 -7.49
C ILE A 225 -4.44 -12.45 -6.52
N CYS A 226 -4.15 -11.99 -5.31
CA CYS A 226 -3.53 -12.76 -4.24
C CYS A 226 -4.46 -13.86 -3.73
N LEU A 227 -5.76 -13.54 -3.59
CA LEU A 227 -6.82 -14.41 -3.07
C LEU A 227 -6.37 -15.17 -1.80
N PRO A 228 -6.07 -14.44 -0.71
CA PRO A 228 -5.41 -15.03 0.46
C PRO A 228 -6.23 -16.16 1.09
N ASP A 229 -7.55 -16.00 1.18
CA ASP A 229 -8.43 -16.99 1.81
C ASP A 229 -8.54 -18.25 0.93
N GLU A 230 -8.68 -18.10 -0.38
CA GLU A 230 -8.70 -19.22 -1.32
C GLU A 230 -7.34 -19.93 -1.41
N HIS A 231 -6.23 -19.17 -1.36
CA HIS A 231 -4.89 -19.73 -1.36
C HIS A 231 -4.70 -20.66 -0.16
N HIS A 232 -5.03 -20.17 1.04
CA HIS A 232 -4.94 -20.95 2.27
C HIS A 232 -5.95 -22.11 2.29
N ALA A 233 -7.17 -21.91 1.80
CA ALA A 233 -8.16 -23.00 1.68
C ALA A 233 -7.70 -24.10 0.72
N LEU A 234 -7.08 -23.75 -0.42
CA LEU A 234 -6.53 -24.70 -1.38
C LEU A 234 -5.32 -25.44 -0.81
N GLN A 235 -4.46 -24.75 -0.08
CA GLN A 235 -3.32 -25.37 0.57
C GLN A 235 -3.79 -26.37 1.64
N LEU A 236 -4.74 -25.97 2.48
CA LEU A 236 -5.36 -26.85 3.46
C LEU A 236 -6.09 -28.03 2.81
N ALA A 237 -6.82 -27.81 1.72
CA ALA A 237 -7.50 -28.89 0.99
C ALA A 237 -6.52 -29.88 0.32
N ARG A 238 -5.35 -29.40 -0.13
CA ARG A 238 -4.25 -30.24 -0.62
C ARG A 238 -3.63 -31.07 0.51
N GLU A 239 -3.48 -30.47 1.69
CA GLU A 239 -2.93 -31.13 2.88
C GLU A 239 -3.92 -32.16 3.49
N LEU A 240 -5.23 -31.96 3.34
CA LEU A 240 -6.27 -32.78 3.95
C LEU A 240 -6.96 -33.79 3.01
N GLU A 241 -6.64 -33.82 1.70
CA GLU A 241 -7.30 -34.66 0.67
C GLU A 241 -8.85 -34.62 0.66
N ALA A 242 -9.50 -33.67 1.34
CA ALA A 242 -10.94 -33.65 1.50
C ALA A 242 -11.48 -32.29 1.95
N ALA A 243 -12.15 -31.57 1.04
CA ALA A 243 -13.44 -30.87 1.25
C ALA A 243 -13.70 -29.84 0.13
N PRO A 244 -14.95 -29.66 -0.32
CA PRO A 244 -15.28 -28.72 -1.40
C PRO A 244 -15.08 -27.27 -0.95
N ILE A 245 -14.33 -26.52 -1.75
CA ILE A 245 -14.01 -25.10 -1.57
C ILE A 245 -15.30 -24.28 -1.45
N ARG A 246 -15.41 -23.45 -0.40
CA ARG A 246 -16.47 -22.46 -0.28
C ARG A 246 -16.17 -21.28 -1.21
N ARG A 247 -16.91 -21.18 -2.32
CA ARG A 247 -16.71 -20.12 -3.33
C ARG A 247 -17.34 -18.80 -2.89
N ILE A 248 -16.62 -17.69 -3.03
CA ILE A 248 -17.16 -16.33 -2.83
C ILE A 248 -17.92 -15.85 -4.07
N VAL A 249 -17.53 -16.31 -5.25
CA VAL A 249 -18.21 -16.03 -6.53
C VAL A 249 -18.90 -17.31 -7.01
N PRO A 250 -20.21 -17.28 -7.37
CA PRO A 250 -20.87 -18.47 -7.87
C PRO A 250 -20.18 -18.96 -9.14
N GLY A 251 -19.97 -20.28 -9.24
CA GLY A 251 -19.34 -20.90 -10.42
C GLY A 251 -20.21 -20.92 -11.67
N SER A 252 -21.51 -20.64 -11.51
CA SER A 252 -22.47 -20.43 -12.58
C SER A 252 -23.29 -19.20 -12.24
N ASP A 253 -23.33 -18.23 -13.14
CA ASP A 253 -24.25 -17.08 -13.10
C ASP A 253 -25.68 -17.49 -13.51
N GLU A 254 -25.88 -18.76 -13.85
CA GLU A 254 -27.19 -19.35 -14.13
C GLU A 254 -27.90 -19.62 -12.81
N ARG A 255 -28.52 -18.57 -12.28
CA ARG A 255 -29.58 -18.71 -11.29
C ARG A 255 -30.57 -19.78 -11.77
N SER A 256 -30.97 -20.71 -10.91
CA SER A 256 -31.83 -21.83 -11.29
C SER A 256 -33.32 -21.50 -11.13
N VAL A 257 -34.19 -22.03 -11.99
CA VAL A 257 -35.65 -21.89 -11.83
C VAL A 257 -36.18 -23.03 -10.95
N LEU A 258 -36.90 -22.70 -9.88
CA LEU A 258 -37.54 -23.69 -9.02
C LEU A 258 -38.86 -24.15 -9.64
N HIS A 259 -38.92 -25.39 -10.13
CA HIS A 259 -40.17 -26.03 -10.57
C HIS A 259 -40.73 -26.92 -9.46
N VAL A 260 -41.98 -26.67 -9.06
CA VAL A 260 -42.68 -27.47 -8.04
C VAL A 260 -43.83 -28.20 -8.73
N LEU A 261 -43.60 -29.47 -9.03
CA LEU A 261 -44.48 -30.25 -9.91
C LEU A 261 -45.46 -31.15 -9.12
N THR A 262 -45.22 -31.37 -7.84
CA THR A 262 -46.02 -32.29 -7.02
C THR A 262 -47.32 -31.62 -6.53
N PRO A 263 -48.51 -32.16 -6.86
CA PRO A 263 -49.79 -31.60 -6.39
C PRO A 263 -49.93 -31.61 -4.87
N GLY A 264 -50.51 -30.55 -4.31
CA GLY A 264 -50.65 -30.39 -2.86
C GLY A 264 -49.39 -29.85 -2.15
N SER A 265 -48.39 -29.42 -2.90
CA SER A 265 -47.22 -28.71 -2.37
C SER A 265 -47.56 -27.26 -2.00
N THR A 266 -47.01 -26.78 -0.89
CA THR A 266 -47.13 -25.40 -0.42
C THR A 266 -45.75 -24.75 -0.37
N LEU A 267 -45.62 -23.55 -0.93
CA LEU A 267 -44.41 -22.75 -0.84
C LEU A 267 -44.54 -21.72 0.29
N ARG A 268 -43.51 -21.62 1.13
CA ARG A 268 -43.42 -20.59 2.17
C ARG A 268 -42.05 -19.94 2.15
N LYS A 269 -41.99 -18.62 2.29
CA LYS A 269 -40.74 -17.92 2.55
C LYS A 269 -40.30 -18.17 4.00
N ASP A 270 -39.06 -18.58 4.17
CA ASP A 270 -38.42 -18.88 5.46
C ASP A 270 -37.05 -18.20 5.53
N GLY A 271 -37.05 -16.96 6.02
CA GLY A 271 -35.89 -16.07 6.00
C GLY A 271 -35.42 -15.75 4.57
N GLN A 272 -34.17 -16.12 4.26
CA GLN A 272 -33.57 -16.02 2.94
C GLN A 272 -33.74 -17.28 2.07
N GLY A 273 -34.67 -18.18 2.42
CA GLY A 273 -34.99 -19.37 1.62
C GLY A 273 -36.48 -19.52 1.33
N ILE A 274 -36.80 -20.35 0.34
CA ILE A 274 -38.12 -20.87 0.05
C ILE A 274 -38.19 -22.30 0.58
N LYS A 275 -39.15 -22.55 1.47
CA LYS A 275 -39.46 -23.87 2.00
C LYS A 275 -40.59 -24.48 1.18
N VAL A 276 -40.34 -25.67 0.63
CA VAL A 276 -41.32 -26.48 -0.12
C VAL A 276 -41.89 -27.53 0.84
N ILE A 277 -43.18 -27.44 1.13
CA ILE A 277 -43.88 -28.36 2.03
C ILE A 277 -44.80 -29.23 1.19
N VAL A 278 -44.48 -30.52 1.07
CA VAL A 278 -45.31 -31.49 0.36
C VAL A 278 -46.19 -32.23 1.37
N ARG A 279 -47.49 -32.33 1.09
CA ARG A 279 -48.43 -33.03 1.96
C ARG A 279 -48.04 -34.50 2.12
N GLY A 280 -47.75 -34.92 3.36
CA GLY A 280 -47.33 -36.29 3.69
C GLY A 280 -45.81 -36.49 3.81
N ILE A 281 -45.00 -35.47 3.52
CA ILE A 281 -43.55 -35.49 3.76
C ILE A 281 -43.25 -34.67 5.02
N THR A 282 -42.59 -35.29 5.99
CA THR A 282 -42.33 -34.71 7.32
C THR A 282 -41.18 -33.69 7.30
N GLU A 283 -40.23 -33.85 6.39
CA GLU A 283 -39.07 -32.97 6.25
C GLU A 283 -39.21 -32.10 4.99
N PRO A 284 -39.51 -30.79 5.14
CA PRO A 284 -39.64 -29.90 4.01
C PRO A 284 -38.28 -29.51 3.43
N GLU A 285 -38.18 -29.47 2.10
CA GLU A 285 -37.00 -29.00 1.40
C GLU A 285 -36.88 -27.47 1.47
N ARG A 286 -35.63 -26.97 1.53
CA ARG A 286 -35.34 -25.54 1.60
C ARG A 286 -34.33 -25.15 0.54
N VAL A 287 -34.69 -24.19 -0.30
CA VAL A 287 -33.83 -23.62 -1.34
C VAL A 287 -33.56 -22.16 -1.02
N LEU A 288 -32.32 -21.69 -1.12
CA LEU A 288 -32.01 -20.28 -0.80
C LEU A 288 -32.39 -19.37 -1.97
N VAL A 289 -32.93 -18.19 -1.66
CA VAL A 289 -33.38 -17.21 -2.66
C VAL A 289 -32.22 -16.71 -3.52
N LYS A 290 -30.99 -16.65 -2.98
CA LYS A 290 -29.78 -16.26 -3.74
C LYS A 290 -29.42 -17.25 -4.86
N ASP A 291 -29.95 -18.47 -4.81
CA ASP A 291 -29.68 -19.54 -5.79
C ASP A 291 -30.78 -19.62 -6.88
N LEU A 292 -31.82 -18.75 -6.82
CA LEU A 292 -32.99 -18.77 -7.70
C LEU A 292 -33.03 -17.59 -8.70
N ALA A 293 -33.51 -17.85 -9.92
CA ALA A 293 -33.61 -16.87 -11.00
C ALA A 293 -34.87 -16.00 -10.88
N GLN A 294 -34.76 -14.90 -10.13
CA GLN A 294 -35.85 -13.94 -9.86
C GLN A 294 -37.07 -14.55 -9.12
N VAL A 295 -37.70 -13.73 -8.30
CA VAL A 295 -39.02 -13.99 -7.69
C VAL A 295 -40.06 -13.29 -8.54
#